data_AF-A0A7L0F3H9-F1
#
_entry.id   AF-A0A7L0F3H9-F1
#
_cell.length_a   1.000
_cell.length_b   1.000
_cell.length_c   1.000
_cell.angle_alpha   90.00
_cell.angle_beta   90.00
_cell.angle_gamma   90.00
#
_symmetry.space_group_name_H-M   'P 1'
#
loop_
_entity.id
_entity.type
_entity.pdbx_description
1 polymer ?
#
loop_
_entity_poly.entity_id
_entity_poly.type
_entity_poly.pdbx_seq_one_letter_code
_entity_poly.pdbx_strand_id
1 'polypeptide(L)'
;MGSNNGGPVIKPDSQQPLVWPAWVYCTRYSDRPSSGPRTRKLKKKKTEKEDKRPRTAFTAEQLQRLKAEFQANRYITEQRRQSLAQELSLNESQIKIWFQNKRAKIKKATGIKNGLALHLMAQGLYNHSTTTVQDKEESE
;
A
#
# COMPACT_ATOMS: atom_id res chain seq x y z
N MET A 1 49.12 -28.45 30.40
CA MET A 1 47.88 -28.95 31.03
C MET A 1 46.99 -27.73 31.23
N GLY A 2 45.89 -27.46 30.53
CA GLY A 2 45.06 -28.11 29.53
C GLY A 2 43.82 -27.20 29.45
N SER A 3 43.39 -26.86 28.25
CA SER A 3 42.30 -25.94 27.90
C SER A 3 40.98 -26.19 28.64
N ASN A 4 40.15 -25.16 28.82
CA ASN A 4 38.78 -25.23 28.29
C ASN A 4 38.07 -23.86 28.16
N ASN A 5 37.75 -23.54 26.91
CA ASN A 5 36.80 -22.52 26.49
C ASN A 5 35.37 -23.04 26.71
N GLY A 6 34.59 -22.39 27.57
CA GLY A 6 33.15 -22.63 27.71
C GLY A 6 32.37 -21.58 26.93
N GLY A 7 32.27 -21.74 25.60
CA GLY A 7 31.35 -20.96 24.78
C GLY A 7 29.88 -21.27 25.13
N PRO A 8 28.94 -20.36 24.86
CA PRO A 8 27.53 -20.57 25.19
C PRO A 8 26.97 -21.72 24.34
N VAL A 9 26.44 -22.73 25.02
CA VAL A 9 25.77 -23.89 24.45
C VAL A 9 24.51 -23.43 23.70
N ILE A 10 24.54 -23.49 22.37
CA ILE A 10 23.36 -23.35 21.53
C ILE A 10 22.59 -24.66 21.63
N LYS A 11 21.50 -24.66 22.42
CA LYS A 11 20.54 -25.76 22.45
C LYS A 11 19.69 -25.73 21.17
N PRO A 12 19.59 -26.82 20.39
CA PRO A 12 18.69 -26.91 19.26
C PRO A 12 17.34 -27.45 19.76
N ASP A 13 16.47 -26.57 20.23
CA ASP A 13 15.06 -26.94 20.35
C ASP A 13 14.16 -25.71 20.21
N SER A 14 12.92 -25.99 19.83
CA SER A 14 11.77 -25.12 19.64
C SER A 14 11.66 -24.49 18.25
N GLN A 15 10.78 -25.11 17.45
CA GLN A 15 9.90 -24.42 16.52
C GLN A 15 9.25 -23.24 17.26
N GLN A 16 9.95 -22.11 17.34
CA GLN A 16 9.36 -20.88 17.85
C GLN A 16 8.21 -20.56 16.91
N PRO A 17 6.94 -20.59 17.38
CA PRO A 17 5.84 -20.19 16.53
C PRO A 17 6.13 -18.76 16.10
N LEU A 18 6.08 -18.48 14.79
CA LEU A 18 6.30 -17.14 14.25
C LEU A 18 5.27 -16.20 14.88
N VAL A 19 5.64 -15.58 16.00
CA VAL A 19 4.81 -14.62 16.71
C VAL A 19 4.93 -13.31 15.97
N TRP A 20 3.92 -13.01 15.16
CA TRP A 20 3.84 -11.72 14.50
C TRP A 20 3.83 -10.59 15.56
N PRO A 21 4.47 -9.44 15.26
CA PRO A 21 4.35 -8.27 16.12
C PRO A 21 2.87 -7.91 16.35
N ALA A 22 2.54 -7.41 17.55
CA ALA A 22 1.17 -7.11 17.95
C ALA A 22 0.39 -6.22 16.96
N TRP A 23 1.08 -5.32 16.25
CA TRP A 23 0.47 -4.45 15.24
C TRP A 23 -0.14 -5.21 14.06
N VAL A 24 0.37 -6.41 13.72
CA VAL A 24 -0.16 -7.25 12.63
C VAL A 24 -1.57 -7.74 12.99
N TYR A 25 -1.77 -8.13 14.24
CA TYR A 25 -3.04 -8.65 14.75
C TYR A 25 -4.08 -7.55 15.03
N CYS A 26 -3.65 -6.30 15.20
CA CYS A 26 -4.53 -5.17 15.49
C CYS A 26 -5.07 -4.46 14.23
N THR A 27 -4.88 -5.04 13.05
CA THR A 27 -5.40 -4.48 11.80
C THR A 27 -6.90 -4.75 11.66
N ARG A 28 -7.62 -3.85 10.96
CA ARG A 28 -9.06 -3.97 10.67
C ARG A 28 -9.46 -5.20 9.85
N TYR A 29 -8.49 -6.00 9.43
CA TYR A 29 -8.60 -7.12 8.50
C TYR A 29 -8.15 -8.45 9.12
N SER A 30 -7.82 -8.45 10.43
CA SER A 30 -7.50 -9.66 11.17
C SER A 30 -8.79 -10.30 11.68
N ASP A 31 -9.13 -11.49 11.18
CA ASP A 31 -10.33 -12.25 11.60
C ASP A 31 -10.12 -13.00 12.94
N ARG A 32 -9.09 -12.64 13.72
CA ARG A 32 -8.78 -13.32 14.99
C ARG A 32 -9.57 -12.73 16.16
N PRO A 33 -10.29 -13.55 16.95
CA PRO A 33 -11.22 -13.10 17.99
C PRO A 33 -10.58 -12.38 19.20
N SER A 34 -9.25 -12.20 19.22
CA SER A 34 -8.54 -11.49 20.29
C SER A 34 -8.67 -9.97 20.21
N SER A 35 -9.14 -9.40 19.10
CA SER A 35 -9.58 -8.00 19.10
C SER A 35 -11.03 -7.98 19.57
N GLY A 36 -11.24 -7.87 20.89
CA GLY A 36 -12.56 -7.64 21.48
C GLY A 36 -13.33 -6.51 20.79
N PRO A 37 -14.66 -6.40 21.00
CA PRO A 37 -15.55 -5.55 20.20
C PRO A 37 -15.06 -4.10 20.15
N ARG A 38 -14.34 -3.75 19.08
CA ARG A 38 -13.84 -2.39 18.86
C ARG A 38 -14.97 -1.60 18.23
N THR A 39 -15.87 -1.09 19.06
CA THR A 39 -16.88 -0.12 18.64
C THR A 39 -16.16 0.99 17.88
N ARG A 40 -16.49 1.21 16.61
CA ARG A 40 -16.01 2.36 15.85
C ARG A 40 -16.49 3.60 16.60
N LYS A 41 -15.62 4.26 17.37
CA LYS A 41 -15.94 5.58 17.92
C LYS A 41 -16.32 6.44 16.71
N LEU A 42 -17.58 6.88 16.62
CA LEU A 42 -17.99 7.82 15.59
C LEU A 42 -16.99 8.96 15.63
N LYS A 43 -16.38 9.26 14.48
CA LYS A 43 -15.36 10.28 14.37
C LYS A 43 -15.99 11.60 14.80
N LYS A 44 -15.76 12.00 16.06
CA LYS A 44 -16.08 13.33 16.57
C LYS A 44 -15.42 14.28 15.59
N LYS A 45 -16.20 15.18 14.95
CA LYS A 45 -15.67 16.26 14.12
C LYS A 45 -14.77 17.12 15.02
N LYS A 46 -13.49 16.73 15.15
CA LYS A 46 -12.46 17.63 15.61
C LYS A 46 -12.22 18.58 14.44
N THR A 47 -12.79 19.77 14.56
CA THR A 47 -12.31 21.00 13.94
C THR A 47 -10.92 21.29 14.48
N GLU A 48 -9.96 20.43 14.16
CA GLU A 48 -8.55 20.69 14.33
C GLU A 48 -8.03 20.68 12.89
N LYS A 49 -7.66 21.87 12.40
CA LYS A 49 -6.91 22.05 11.15
C LYS A 49 -5.55 21.39 11.36
N GLU A 50 -5.51 20.06 11.34
CA GLU A 50 -4.28 19.29 11.31
C GLU A 50 -3.56 19.67 10.01
N ASP A 51 -2.29 20.09 10.11
CA ASP A 51 -1.32 20.47 9.07
C ASP A 51 -1.09 19.44 7.93
N LYS A 52 -2.03 18.54 7.70
CA LYS A 52 -2.05 17.64 6.56
C LYS A 52 -2.55 18.43 5.36
N ARG A 53 -1.64 18.65 4.40
CA ARG A 53 -1.97 19.23 3.09
C ARG A 53 -3.31 18.68 2.61
N PRO A 54 -4.32 19.53 2.33
CA PRO A 54 -5.65 19.07 1.97
C PRO A 54 -5.56 18.11 0.78
N ARG A 55 -6.30 17.00 0.87
CA ARG A 55 -6.41 16.06 -0.26
C ARG A 55 -7.01 16.82 -1.44
N THR A 56 -6.23 16.99 -2.49
CA THR A 56 -6.68 17.57 -3.75
C THR A 56 -7.18 16.44 -4.64
N ALA A 57 -8.39 16.60 -5.18
CA ALA A 57 -8.93 15.74 -6.24
C ALA A 57 -8.63 16.40 -7.58
N PHE A 58 -8.20 15.61 -8.57
CA PHE A 58 -8.03 16.09 -9.93
C PHE A 58 -9.37 16.07 -10.68
N THR A 59 -9.56 17.02 -11.58
CA THR A 59 -10.74 17.07 -12.46
C THR A 59 -10.70 15.91 -13.46
N ALA A 60 -11.85 15.61 -14.08
CA ALA A 60 -11.93 14.57 -15.11
C ALA A 60 -10.99 14.86 -16.29
N GLU A 61 -10.95 16.11 -16.74
CA GLU A 61 -10.09 16.57 -17.84
C GLU A 61 -8.59 16.41 -17.50
N GLN A 62 -8.17 16.83 -16.30
CA GLN A 62 -6.80 16.64 -15.81
C GLN A 62 -6.41 15.16 -15.81
N LEU A 63 -7.32 14.28 -15.35
CA LEU A 63 -7.09 12.84 -15.36
C LEU A 63 -6.99 12.27 -16.78
N GLN A 64 -7.79 12.76 -17.74
CA GLN A 64 -7.71 12.32 -19.13
C GLN A 64 -6.35 12.66 -19.74
N ARG A 65 -5.89 13.91 -19.57
CA ARG A 65 -4.59 14.33 -20.08
C ARG A 65 -3.43 13.54 -19.47
N LEU A 66 -3.47 13.32 -18.15
CA LEU A 66 -2.46 12.51 -17.44
C LEU A 66 -2.47 11.04 -17.91
N LYS A 67 -3.64 10.46 -18.20
CA LYS A 67 -3.76 9.09 -18.73
C LYS A 67 -3.18 8.98 -20.14
N ALA A 68 -3.49 9.93 -21.02
CA ALA A 68 -2.96 9.96 -22.38
C ALA A 68 -1.42 10.01 -22.35
N GLU A 69 -0.86 10.86 -21.49
CA GLU A 69 0.59 10.97 -21.39
C GLU A 69 1.25 9.73 -20.78
N PHE A 70 0.57 9.09 -19.83
CA PHE A 70 1.02 7.81 -19.27
C PHE A 70 1.00 6.67 -20.29
N GLN A 71 0.05 6.69 -21.23
CA GLN A 71 -0.01 5.71 -22.31
C GLN A 71 1.21 5.85 -23.22
N ALA A 72 1.59 7.09 -23.56
CA ALA A 72 2.78 7.39 -24.36
C ALA A 72 4.09 7.06 -23.61
N ASN A 73 4.21 7.44 -22.35
CA ASN A 73 5.39 7.13 -21.53
C ASN A 73 5.02 6.82 -20.07
N ARG A 74 5.41 5.64 -19.58
CA ARG A 74 5.19 5.20 -18.19
C ARG A 74 6.03 5.97 -17.17
N TYR A 75 7.05 6.70 -17.62
CA TYR A 75 7.95 7.50 -16.81
C TYR A 75 8.02 8.92 -17.36
N ILE A 76 7.59 9.89 -16.56
CA ILE A 76 7.64 11.30 -16.97
C ILE A 76 9.04 11.87 -16.77
N THR A 77 9.56 12.56 -17.78
CA THR A 77 10.80 13.34 -17.69
C THR A 77 10.56 14.67 -16.98
N GLU A 78 11.64 15.35 -16.58
CA GLU A 78 11.54 16.66 -15.93
C GLU A 78 10.89 17.71 -16.83
N GLN A 79 11.40 17.87 -18.06
CA GLN A 79 10.85 18.82 -19.02
C GLN A 79 9.36 18.57 -19.28
N ARG A 80 8.96 17.30 -19.45
CA ARG A 80 7.55 16.99 -19.72
C ARG A 80 6.66 17.23 -18.51
N ARG A 81 7.17 17.00 -17.30
CA ARG A 81 6.49 17.29 -16.04
C ARG A 81 6.22 18.78 -15.89
N GLN A 82 7.18 19.64 -16.23
CA GLN A 82 7.00 21.10 -16.23
C GLN A 82 5.92 21.53 -17.25
N SER A 83 5.95 21.01 -18.47
CA SER A 83 4.93 21.28 -19.50
C SER A 83 3.53 20.94 -19.01
N LEU A 84 3.33 19.72 -18.49
CA LEU A 84 2.01 19.30 -17.98
C LEU A 84 1.57 20.07 -16.73
N ALA A 85 2.50 20.52 -15.89
CA ALA A 85 2.18 21.34 -14.72
C ALA A 85 1.53 22.65 -15.13
N GLN A 86 2.08 23.30 -16.16
CA GLN A 86 1.53 24.53 -16.74
C GLN A 86 0.20 24.25 -17.46
N GLU A 87 0.15 23.23 -18.33
CA GLU A 87 -1.06 22.86 -19.08
C GLU A 87 -2.26 22.57 -18.17
N LEU A 88 -2.02 21.90 -17.02
CA LEU A 88 -3.08 21.43 -16.13
C LEU A 88 -3.31 22.32 -14.91
N SER A 89 -2.54 23.40 -14.76
CA SER A 89 -2.50 24.24 -13.56
C SER A 89 -2.31 23.41 -12.27
N LEU A 90 -1.35 22.49 -12.29
CA LEU A 90 -1.00 21.60 -11.18
C LEU A 90 0.46 21.76 -10.80
N ASN A 91 0.82 21.44 -9.55
CA ASN A 91 2.22 21.40 -9.14
C ASN A 91 2.94 20.19 -9.74
N GLU A 92 4.20 20.36 -10.14
CA GLU A 92 5.05 19.26 -10.64
C GLU A 92 5.08 18.05 -9.69
N SER A 93 5.06 18.31 -8.38
CA SER A 93 5.00 17.28 -7.34
C SER A 93 3.74 16.43 -7.43
N GLN A 94 2.57 17.04 -7.72
CA GLN A 94 1.31 16.32 -7.89
C GLN A 94 1.37 15.39 -9.10
N ILE A 95 1.94 15.85 -10.21
CA ILE A 95 2.15 15.04 -11.42
C ILE A 95 3.10 13.89 -11.12
N LYS A 96 4.24 14.16 -10.45
CA LYS A 96 5.20 13.13 -10.03
C LYS A 96 4.53 12.05 -9.16
N ILE A 97 3.76 12.46 -8.15
CA ILE A 97 3.04 11.54 -7.25
C ILE A 97 1.99 10.74 -8.04
N TRP A 98 1.26 11.36 -8.97
CA TRP A 98 0.27 10.67 -9.78
C TRP A 98 0.91 9.58 -10.65
N PHE A 99 2.02 9.87 -11.33
CA PHE A 99 2.76 8.88 -12.13
C PHE A 99 3.29 7.73 -11.27
N GLN A 100 3.84 8.03 -10.09
CA GLN A 100 4.28 7.02 -9.12
C GLN A 100 3.13 6.11 -8.68
N ASN A 101 1.99 6.71 -8.31
CA ASN A 101 0.79 5.98 -7.89
C ASN A 101 0.23 5.11 -9.02
N LYS A 102 0.20 5.63 -10.25
CA LYS A 102 -0.27 4.90 -11.43
C LYS A 102 0.58 3.66 -11.70
N ARG A 103 1.92 3.79 -11.66
CA ARG A 103 2.84 2.63 -11.77
C ARG A 103 2.68 1.66 -10.61
N ALA A 104 2.54 2.16 -9.38
CA ALA A 104 2.33 1.30 -8.22
C ALA A 104 1.03 0.49 -8.32
N LYS A 105 -0.05 1.08 -8.84
CA LYS A 105 -1.31 0.38 -9.11
C LYS A 105 -1.12 -0.74 -10.13
N ILE A 106 -0.42 -0.48 -11.23
CA ILE A 106 -0.12 -1.50 -12.25
C ILE A 106 0.73 -2.61 -11.66
N LYS A 107 1.83 -2.28 -10.96
CA LYS A 107 2.70 -3.27 -10.32
C LYS A 107 1.93 -4.18 -9.35
N LYS A 108 0.96 -3.62 -8.61
CA LYS A 108 0.07 -4.40 -7.74
C LYS A 108 -0.87 -5.32 -8.52
N ALA A 109 -1.36 -4.88 -9.69
CA ALA A 109 -2.25 -5.67 -10.54
C ALA A 109 -1.50 -6.77 -11.31
N THR A 110 -0.27 -6.54 -11.76
CA THR A 110 0.56 -7.48 -12.53
C THR A 110 1.12 -8.64 -11.69
N GLY A 111 0.69 -8.81 -10.43
CA GLY A 111 0.61 -10.16 -9.85
C GLY A 111 1.82 -10.69 -9.09
N ILE A 112 2.86 -9.91 -8.78
CA ILE A 112 3.83 -10.33 -7.75
C ILE A 112 3.18 -10.13 -6.38
N LYS A 113 2.39 -11.13 -5.96
CA LYS A 113 1.87 -11.19 -4.60
C LYS A 113 3.07 -11.36 -3.67
N ASN A 114 3.35 -10.35 -2.86
CA ASN A 114 4.42 -10.40 -1.87
C ASN A 114 4.25 -11.70 -1.05
N GLY A 115 5.31 -12.52 -0.89
CA GLY A 115 5.21 -13.81 -0.18
C GLY A 115 4.64 -13.66 1.24
N LEU A 116 4.93 -12.54 1.90
CA LEU A 116 4.32 -12.14 3.17
C LEU A 116 2.79 -11.98 3.08
N ALA A 117 2.28 -11.34 2.02
CA ALA A 117 0.85 -11.20 1.83
C ALA A 117 0.18 -12.57 1.62
N LEU A 118 0.83 -13.49 0.90
CA LEU A 118 0.34 -14.86 0.73
C LEU A 118 0.27 -15.62 2.05
N HIS A 119 1.32 -15.51 2.87
CA HIS A 119 1.36 -16.14 4.19
C HIS A 119 0.31 -15.55 5.15
N LEU A 120 0.11 -14.23 5.15
CA LEU A 120 -0.92 -13.58 5.98
C LEU A 120 -2.35 -13.93 5.52
N MET A 121 -2.57 -14.14 4.21
CA MET A 121 -3.84 -14.66 3.69
C MET A 121 -4.10 -16.08 4.18
N ALA A 122 -3.10 -16.96 4.11
CA ALA A 122 -3.22 -18.34 4.59
C ALA A 122 -3.54 -18.42 6.09
N GLN A 123 -3.11 -17.43 6.88
CA GLN A 123 -3.39 -17.34 8.31
C GLN A 123 -4.69 -16.58 8.67
N GLY A 124 -5.48 -16.15 7.68
CA GLY A 124 -6.71 -15.37 7.91
C GLY A 124 -6.48 -13.99 8.53
N LEU A 125 -5.26 -13.46 8.44
CA LEU A 125 -4.86 -12.16 9.00
C LEU A 125 -4.90 -11.03 7.96
N TYR A 126 -5.08 -11.36 6.69
CA TYR A 126 -5.11 -10.41 5.60
C TYR A 126 -6.20 -10.77 4.59
N ASN A 127 -7.30 -10.02 4.60
CA ASN A 127 -8.34 -10.15 3.60
C ASN A 127 -8.04 -9.24 2.40
N HIS A 128 -7.55 -9.84 1.30
CA HIS A 128 -7.24 -9.12 0.08
C HIS A 128 -8.43 -8.95 -0.89
N SER A 129 -9.68 -9.06 -0.41
CA SER A 129 -10.89 -8.86 -1.25
C SER A 129 -11.06 -7.39 -1.62
N THR A 130 -10.12 -6.87 -2.41
CA THR A 130 -10.27 -5.68 -3.22
C THR A 130 -10.09 -6.12 -4.68
N THR A 131 -10.88 -7.09 -5.12
CA THR A 131 -11.11 -7.28 -6.55
C THR A 131 -11.62 -5.95 -7.06
N THR A 132 -10.83 -5.29 -7.92
CA THR A 132 -11.37 -4.20 -8.73
C THR A 132 -12.44 -4.84 -9.60
N VAL A 133 -13.70 -4.54 -9.32
CA VAL A 133 -14.81 -4.80 -10.23
C VAL A 133 -14.55 -3.95 -11.47
N GLN A 134 -13.81 -4.48 -12.43
CA GLN A 134 -13.64 -3.99 -13.81
C GLN A 134 -12.70 -4.98 -14.50
N ASP A 135 -13.32 -5.99 -15.11
CA ASP A 135 -12.94 -6.66 -16.38
C ASP A 135 -13.97 -7.78 -16.59
N LYS A 136 -15.25 -7.40 -16.67
CA LYS A 136 -16.36 -8.31 -17.02
C LYS A 136 -17.31 -7.71 -18.05
N GLU A 137 -16.79 -6.79 -18.87
CA GLU A 137 -17.46 -6.29 -20.08
C GLU A 137 -16.42 -6.22 -21.20
N GLU A 138 -16.07 -7.38 -21.73
CA GLU A 138 -15.73 -7.53 -23.15
C GLU A 138 -16.15 -8.96 -23.51
N SER A 139 -17.43 -9.10 -23.80
CA SER A 139 -18.06 -10.27 -24.39
C SER A 139 -18.86 -9.75 -25.56
N GLU A 140 -18.21 -9.71 -26.73
CA GLU A 140 -18.70 -10.17 -28.04
C GLU A 140 -17.62 -9.93 -29.10
#